data_AF-A0A1A8DNG6-F1
#
_entry.id   AF-A0A1A8DNG6-F1
#
_cell.length_a   1.000
_cell.length_b   1.000
_cell.length_c   1.000
_cell.angle_alpha   90.00
_cell.angle_beta   90.00
_cell.angle_gamma   90.00
#
_symmetry.space_group_name_H-M   'P 1'
#
loop_
_entity.id
_entity.type
_entity.pdbx_description
1 polymer ?
#
loop_
_entity_poly.entity_id
_entity_poly.type
_entity_poly.pdbx_seq_one_letter_code
_entity_poly.pdbx_strand_id
1 'polypeptide(L)'
;ENWRQNHLPHTIVRPVAELLDNETLTVFAANDTPIPYIGWIEVGFRLSSDLSPTSELQVPILVSSDSAVASDPIIGYNVIEAIVNQEEVKTRGGRKQLAHNVSKAFEITVRMAHNVVKLVQNSSEDPETGAVRTGVRRVPLSANQVTTVYVRAHVS
;
A
#
# COMPACT_ATOMS: atom_id res chain seq x y z
N GLU A 1 17.43 -1.03 12.13
CA GLU A 1 17.81 -0.47 13.45
C GLU A 1 18.57 0.85 13.36
N ASN A 2 19.64 0.95 12.57
CA ASN A 2 20.43 2.18 12.43
C ASN A 2 19.58 3.42 12.05
N TRP A 3 18.68 3.29 11.08
CA TRP A 3 17.77 4.38 10.69
C TRP A 3 16.95 4.88 11.89
N ARG A 4 16.35 3.97 12.66
CA ARG A 4 15.55 4.30 13.85
C ARG A 4 16.40 5.00 14.91
N GLN A 5 17.61 4.50 15.19
CA GLN A 5 18.50 5.12 16.18
C GLN A 5 18.86 6.56 15.81
N ASN A 6 19.03 6.85 14.51
CA ASN A 6 19.38 8.19 14.03
C ASN A 6 18.19 9.16 13.95
N HIS A 7 16.98 8.67 13.65
CA HIS A 7 15.82 9.52 13.37
C HIS A 7 14.74 9.50 14.47
N LEU A 8 14.63 8.38 15.19
CA LEU A 8 13.63 8.13 16.24
C LEU A 8 14.27 7.53 17.51
N PRO A 9 15.34 8.15 18.08
CA PRO A 9 16.10 7.56 19.20
C PRO A 9 15.27 7.34 20.46
N HIS A 10 14.18 8.07 20.63
CA HIS A 10 13.29 8.00 21.79
C HIS A 10 12.30 6.84 21.73
N THR A 11 12.18 6.14 20.59
CA THR A 11 11.29 4.99 20.44
C THR A 11 11.88 3.75 21.11
N ILE A 12 11.01 2.94 21.70
CA ILE A 12 11.39 1.66 22.33
C ILE A 12 10.90 0.53 21.42
N VAL A 13 11.80 -0.39 21.09
CA VAL A 13 11.45 -1.59 20.32
C VAL A 13 10.63 -2.52 21.21
N ARG A 14 9.39 -2.76 20.81
CA ARG A 14 8.41 -3.62 21.50
C ARG A 14 8.39 -5.02 20.89
N PRO A 15 8.09 -6.07 21.68
CA PRO A 15 7.88 -7.42 21.17
C PRO A 15 6.77 -7.49 20.12
N VAL A 16 6.99 -8.23 19.03
CA VAL A 16 5.98 -8.40 17.96
C VAL A 16 4.73 -9.14 18.44
N ALA A 17 4.85 -9.98 19.47
CA ALA A 17 3.70 -10.66 20.08
C ALA A 17 2.60 -9.69 20.55
N GLU A 18 2.95 -8.44 20.89
CA GLU A 18 1.99 -7.39 21.27
C GLU A 18 1.13 -6.90 20.09
N LEU A 19 1.58 -7.06 18.84
CA LEU A 19 0.82 -6.69 17.64
C LEU A 19 -0.09 -7.79 17.12
N LEU A 20 0.27 -9.04 17.41
CA LEU A 20 -0.28 -10.22 16.73
C LEU A 20 -1.06 -11.13 17.66
N ASP A 21 -1.38 -10.70 18.88
CA ASP A 21 -2.07 -11.52 19.89
C ASP A 21 -1.45 -12.93 20.08
N ASN A 22 -0.11 -12.99 20.03
CA ASN A 22 0.74 -14.20 20.07
C ASN A 22 0.79 -15.07 18.79
N GLU A 23 0.30 -14.57 17.65
CA GLU A 23 0.55 -15.20 16.34
C GLU A 23 1.97 -14.91 15.83
N THR A 24 2.43 -15.75 14.90
CA THR A 24 3.74 -15.62 14.26
C THR A 24 3.61 -14.92 12.92
N LEU A 25 4.32 -13.80 12.74
CA LEU A 25 4.46 -13.16 11.42
C LEU A 25 5.74 -13.64 10.74
N THR A 26 5.66 -14.04 9.47
CA THR A 26 6.86 -14.25 8.66
C THR A 26 6.76 -13.34 7.45
N VAL A 27 7.74 -12.45 7.30
CA VAL A 27 7.80 -11.51 6.19
C VAL A 27 8.82 -12.03 5.19
N PHE A 28 8.47 -12.03 3.91
CA PHE A 28 9.36 -12.45 2.83
C PHE A 28 9.68 -11.25 1.92
N ALA A 29 10.92 -11.18 1.48
CA ALA A 29 11.33 -10.30 0.39
C ALA A 29 10.85 -10.87 -0.96
N ALA A 30 10.99 -10.08 -2.03
CA ALA A 30 10.53 -10.46 -3.37
C ALA A 30 11.26 -11.67 -3.99
N ASN A 31 12.41 -12.05 -3.43
CA ASN A 31 13.19 -13.24 -3.76
C ASN A 31 12.91 -14.41 -2.81
N ASP A 32 11.79 -14.37 -2.09
CA ASP A 32 11.36 -15.37 -1.10
C ASP A 32 12.32 -15.57 0.09
N THR A 33 13.25 -14.64 0.33
CA THR A 33 14.09 -14.71 1.53
C THR A 33 13.34 -14.13 2.73
N PRO A 34 13.33 -14.81 3.89
CA PRO A 34 12.71 -14.27 5.09
C PRO A 34 13.43 -13.00 5.55
N ILE A 35 12.66 -11.97 5.90
CA ILE A 35 13.17 -10.72 6.46
C ILE A 35 13.14 -10.86 7.99
N PRO A 36 14.30 -10.94 8.66
CA PRO A 36 14.35 -11.03 10.11
C PRO A 36 13.93 -9.70 10.73
N TYR A 37 13.22 -9.77 11.85
CA TYR A 37 12.85 -8.60 12.64
C TYR A 37 13.01 -8.90 14.13
N ILE A 38 13.31 -7.88 14.92
CA ILE A 38 13.58 -7.97 16.37
C ILE A 38 12.42 -7.43 17.21
N GLY A 39 11.43 -6.80 16.58
CA GLY A 39 10.36 -6.10 17.26
C GLY A 39 9.68 -5.10 16.35
N TRP A 40 8.91 -4.20 16.96
CA TRP A 40 8.25 -3.11 16.27
C TRP A 40 8.29 -1.82 17.09
N ILE A 41 7.99 -0.70 16.44
CA ILE A 41 7.82 0.60 17.07
C ILE A 41 6.53 1.24 16.58
N GLU A 42 5.89 2.05 17.41
CA GLU A 42 4.78 2.90 16.99
C GLU A 42 5.34 4.22 16.43
N VAL A 43 4.84 4.63 15.26
CA VAL A 43 5.27 5.84 14.56
C VAL A 43 4.06 6.61 14.06
N GLY A 44 4.06 7.93 14.27
CA GLY A 44 3.14 8.83 13.59
C GLY A 44 3.53 9.02 12.12
N PHE A 45 2.64 8.61 11.22
CA PHE A 45 2.82 8.72 9.78
C PHE A 45 1.88 9.77 9.19
N ARG A 46 2.41 10.64 8.34
CA ARG A 46 1.62 11.58 7.53
C ARG A 46 2.28 11.83 6.19
N LEU A 47 1.49 12.16 5.18
CA LEU A 47 2.02 12.69 3.92
C LEU A 47 2.45 14.15 4.13
N SER A 48 3.65 14.52 3.68
CA SER A 48 4.28 15.85 3.90
C SER A 48 3.49 17.07 3.38
N SER A 49 2.39 16.81 2.67
CA SER A 49 1.51 17.81 2.06
C SER A 49 0.24 18.05 2.87
N ASP A 50 -0.01 17.25 3.90
CA ASP A 50 -1.15 17.42 4.79
C ASP A 50 -0.76 18.30 6.00
N LEU A 51 -1.44 19.44 6.11
CA LEU A 51 -1.23 20.40 7.19
C LEU A 51 -2.22 20.18 8.35
N SER A 52 -3.20 19.27 8.19
CA SER A 52 -4.16 18.99 9.25
C SER A 52 -3.55 18.02 10.27
N PRO A 53 -3.53 18.36 11.58
CA PRO A 53 -3.12 17.43 12.63
C PRO A 53 -4.04 16.21 12.75
N THR A 54 -5.24 16.22 12.16
CA THR A 54 -6.17 15.08 12.13
C THR A 54 -5.78 13.98 11.13
N SER A 55 -4.77 14.22 10.28
CA SER A 55 -4.34 13.29 9.23
C SER A 55 -3.23 12.31 9.66
N GLU A 56 -2.66 12.50 10.85
CA GLU A 56 -1.57 11.66 11.35
C GLU A 56 -2.10 10.28 11.77
N LEU A 57 -1.56 9.24 11.12
CA LEU A 57 -1.91 7.85 11.37
C LEU A 57 -0.84 7.22 12.26
N GLN A 58 -1.23 6.69 13.42
CA GLN A 58 -0.32 5.86 14.23
C GLN A 58 -0.19 4.48 13.58
N VAL A 59 1.03 4.09 13.23
CA VAL A 59 1.31 2.84 12.53
C VAL A 59 2.42 2.05 13.22
N PRO A 60 2.30 0.72 13.27
CA PRO A 60 3.41 -0.13 13.67
C PRO A 60 4.43 -0.26 12.54
N ILE A 61 5.71 -0.06 12.85
CA ILE A 61 6.84 -0.30 11.95
C ILE A 61 7.70 -1.43 12.51
N LEU A 62 7.93 -2.45 11.70
CA LEU A 62 8.83 -3.55 12.04
C LEU A 62 10.28 -3.08 12.05
N VAL A 63 11.03 -3.51 13.06
CA VAL A 63 12.44 -3.18 13.21
C VAL A 63 13.27 -4.43 12.92
N SER A 64 14.17 -4.32 11.96
CA SER A 64 15.20 -5.33 11.71
C SER A 64 16.55 -4.89 12.26
N SER A 65 17.32 -5.83 12.81
CA SER A 65 18.74 -5.67 13.13
C SER A 65 19.67 -6.05 11.98
N ASP A 66 19.15 -6.68 10.92
CA ASP A 66 19.94 -7.12 9.79
C ASP A 66 20.27 -5.93 8.86
N SER A 67 21.54 -5.79 8.51
CA SER A 67 22.04 -4.72 7.64
C SER A 67 21.74 -4.96 6.16
N ALA A 68 21.35 -6.18 5.77
CA ALA A 68 20.92 -6.51 4.41
C ALA A 68 19.48 -6.03 4.12
N VAL A 69 18.71 -5.69 5.15
CA VAL A 69 17.37 -5.08 5.01
C VAL A 69 17.52 -3.62 4.58
N ALA A 70 16.50 -3.10 3.87
CA ALA A 70 16.48 -1.73 3.37
C ALA A 70 16.93 -0.70 4.41
N SER A 71 17.82 0.21 3.99
CA SER A 71 18.34 1.29 4.83
C SER A 71 17.28 2.30 5.23
N ASP A 72 16.31 2.53 4.34
CA ASP A 72 15.17 3.39 4.56
C ASP A 72 13.92 2.58 4.93
N PRO A 73 13.03 3.13 5.78
CA PRO A 73 11.79 2.45 6.16
C PRO A 73 10.92 2.15 4.95
N ILE A 74 10.38 0.93 4.92
CA ILE A 74 9.40 0.51 3.92
C ILE A 74 8.01 0.74 4.49
N ILE A 75 7.17 1.47 3.74
CA ILE A 75 5.76 1.66 4.10
C ILE A 75 4.94 0.54 3.47
N GLY A 76 4.29 -0.25 4.32
CA GLY A 76 3.43 -1.35 3.89
C GLY A 76 2.15 -0.86 3.20
N TYR A 77 1.54 -1.75 2.42
CA TYR A 77 0.26 -1.48 1.77
C TYR A 77 -0.84 -1.12 2.77
N ASN A 78 -0.86 -1.78 3.93
CA ASN A 78 -1.80 -1.51 5.03
C ASN A 78 -1.82 -0.02 5.43
N VAL A 79 -0.66 0.62 5.50
CA VAL A 79 -0.55 2.05 5.83
C VAL A 79 -1.04 2.92 4.67
N ILE A 80 -0.68 2.57 3.44
CA ILE A 80 -1.13 3.30 2.24
C ILE A 80 -2.66 3.22 2.11
N GLU A 81 -3.23 2.03 2.30
CA GLU A 81 -4.66 1.79 2.29
C GLU A 81 -5.37 2.61 3.37
N ALA A 82 -4.86 2.59 4.61
CA ALA A 82 -5.45 3.34 5.71
C ALA A 82 -5.52 4.85 5.40
N ILE A 83 -4.49 5.43 4.79
CA ILE A 83 -4.45 6.86 4.41
C ILE A 83 -5.42 7.16 3.27
N VAL A 84 -5.44 6.29 2.25
CA VAL A 84 -6.27 6.48 1.06
C VAL A 84 -7.76 6.37 1.39
N ASN A 85 -8.11 5.59 2.41
CA ASN A 85 -9.49 5.28 2.80
C ASN A 85 -10.03 6.11 3.98
N GLN A 86 -9.28 7.12 4.47
CA GLN A 86 -9.76 8.03 5.52
C GLN A 86 -11.08 8.72 5.09
N GLU A 87 -12.02 8.86 6.03
CA GLU A 87 -13.39 9.38 5.80
C GLU A 87 -13.40 10.75 5.10
N GLU A 88 -12.46 11.63 5.44
CA GLU A 88 -12.30 12.97 4.87
C GLU A 88 -12.02 12.95 3.34
N VAL A 89 -11.49 11.83 2.84
CA VAL A 89 -11.13 11.62 1.43
C VAL A 89 -12.29 11.12 0.57
N LYS A 90 -13.43 10.74 1.17
CA LYS A 90 -14.59 10.17 0.43
C LYS A 90 -15.31 11.17 -0.48
N THR A 91 -15.06 12.48 -0.32
CA THR A 91 -15.63 13.52 -1.19
C THR A 91 -14.86 13.67 -2.51
N ARG A 92 -15.53 14.12 -3.59
CA ARG A 92 -14.85 14.40 -4.89
C ARG A 92 -13.71 15.42 -4.76
N GLY A 93 -13.82 16.37 -3.84
CA GLY A 93 -12.77 17.34 -3.50
C GLY A 93 -11.58 16.67 -2.79
N GLY A 94 -11.88 15.84 -1.78
CA GLY A 94 -10.89 15.07 -1.02
C GLY A 94 -10.03 14.15 -1.89
N ARG A 95 -10.62 13.47 -2.88
CA ARG A 95 -9.86 12.59 -3.80
C ARG A 95 -8.83 13.33 -4.66
N LYS A 96 -9.18 14.53 -5.16
CA LYS A 96 -8.23 15.34 -5.94
C LYS A 96 -7.10 15.84 -5.06
N GLN A 97 -7.42 16.23 -3.83
CA GLN A 97 -6.43 16.65 -2.85
C GLN A 97 -5.50 15.49 -2.46
N LEU A 98 -6.04 14.29 -2.22
CA LEU A 98 -5.24 13.10 -1.95
C LEU A 98 -4.29 12.78 -3.11
N ALA A 99 -4.77 12.78 -4.35
CA ALA A 99 -3.90 12.53 -5.50
C ALA A 99 -2.79 13.59 -5.63
N HIS A 100 -3.07 14.85 -5.29
CA HIS A 100 -2.04 15.89 -5.20
C HIS A 100 -1.05 15.61 -4.05
N ASN A 101 -1.55 15.18 -2.89
CA ASN A 101 -0.73 14.89 -1.72
C ASN A 101 0.22 13.70 -1.97
N VAL A 102 -0.31 12.63 -2.55
CA VAL A 102 0.44 11.45 -3.02
C VAL A 102 1.44 11.86 -4.09
N SER A 103 1.05 12.65 -5.09
CA SER A 103 1.96 13.16 -6.12
C SER A 103 3.16 13.88 -5.54
N LYS A 104 2.95 14.75 -4.55
CA LYS A 104 4.02 15.49 -3.88
C LYS A 104 4.86 14.61 -2.96
N ALA A 105 4.24 13.71 -2.21
CA ALA A 105 4.94 12.86 -1.24
C ALA A 105 5.84 11.80 -1.90
N PHE A 106 5.41 11.25 -3.04
CA PHE A 106 6.15 10.22 -3.79
C PHE A 106 6.94 10.80 -4.97
N GLU A 107 6.94 12.12 -5.16
CA GLU A 107 7.61 12.80 -6.28
C GLU A 107 7.20 12.26 -7.67
N ILE A 108 5.94 11.85 -7.82
CA ILE A 108 5.38 11.33 -9.06
C ILE A 108 4.42 12.33 -9.70
N THR A 109 4.08 12.13 -10.98
CA THR A 109 3.08 12.95 -11.63
C THR A 109 1.69 12.78 -11.00
N VAL A 110 0.88 13.85 -11.00
CA VAL A 110 -0.52 13.80 -10.51
C VAL A 110 -1.32 12.70 -11.23
N ARG A 111 -1.04 12.43 -12.51
CA ARG A 111 -1.67 11.35 -13.27
C ARG A 111 -1.32 9.97 -12.72
N MET A 112 -0.05 9.71 -12.38
CA MET A 112 0.35 8.45 -11.72
C MET A 112 -0.27 8.34 -10.33
N ALA A 113 -0.27 9.42 -9.56
CA ALA A 113 -0.88 9.44 -8.24
C ALA A 113 -2.38 9.09 -8.29
N HIS A 114 -3.12 9.58 -9.29
CA HIS A 114 -4.51 9.16 -9.49
C HIS A 114 -4.66 7.66 -9.74
N ASN A 115 -3.73 7.03 -10.46
CA ASN A 115 -3.77 5.59 -10.69
C ASN A 115 -3.47 4.81 -9.42
N VAL A 116 -2.50 5.26 -8.61
CA VAL A 116 -2.18 4.66 -7.31
C VAL A 116 -3.39 4.74 -6.37
N VAL A 117 -3.99 5.93 -6.21
CA VAL A 117 -5.18 6.12 -5.37
C VAL A 117 -6.34 5.24 -5.83
N LYS A 118 -6.59 5.16 -7.14
CA LYS A 118 -7.63 4.27 -7.69
C LYS A 118 -7.33 2.80 -7.43
N LEU A 119 -6.10 2.36 -7.62
CA LEU A 119 -5.70 0.96 -7.38
C LEU A 119 -5.95 0.56 -5.92
N VAL A 120 -5.58 1.42 -4.97
CA VAL A 120 -5.76 1.18 -3.55
C VAL A 120 -7.23 1.23 -3.12
N GLN A 121 -8.07 2.05 -3.77
CA GLN A 121 -9.50 2.13 -3.45
C GLN A 121 -10.31 0.97 -4.06
N ASN A 122 -9.87 0.47 -5.21
CA ASN A 122 -10.57 -0.58 -5.95
C ASN A 122 -10.14 -2.00 -5.53
N SER A 123 -9.25 -2.15 -4.57
CA SER A 123 -8.81 -3.47 -4.06
C SER A 123 -9.89 -4.23 -3.27
N SER A 124 -10.99 -3.55 -2.91
CA SER A 124 -12.09 -4.11 -2.11
C SER A 124 -13.19 -4.81 -2.92
N GLU A 125 -13.10 -4.79 -4.25
CA GLU A 125 -13.95 -5.63 -5.10
C GLU A 125 -13.13 -6.83 -5.54
N ASP A 126 -13.30 -7.96 -4.87
CA ASP A 126 -12.87 -9.26 -5.35
C ASP A 126 -13.48 -9.48 -6.74
N PRO A 127 -12.73 -9.36 -7.84
CA PRO A 127 -13.27 -9.68 -9.13
C PRO A 127 -12.95 -11.16 -9.32
N GLU A 128 -13.83 -12.04 -8.83
CA GLU A 128 -14.03 -13.33 -9.51
C GLU A 128 -14.28 -13.11 -11.03
N THR A 129 -14.59 -11.87 -11.44
CA THR A 129 -14.80 -11.45 -12.83
C THR A 129 -13.82 -10.35 -13.28
N GLY A 130 -12.76 -10.74 -14.00
CA GLY A 130 -11.88 -9.79 -14.70
C GLY A 130 -12.49 -9.26 -16.01
N ALA A 131 -12.34 -7.96 -16.28
CA ALA A 131 -12.78 -7.37 -17.55
C ALA A 131 -11.75 -7.61 -18.68
N VAL A 132 -12.09 -8.46 -19.66
CA VAL A 132 -11.25 -8.71 -20.84
C VAL A 132 -11.60 -7.73 -21.96
N ARG A 133 -10.60 -7.02 -22.48
CA ARG A 133 -10.77 -6.17 -23.67
C ARG A 133 -10.53 -7.02 -24.91
N THR A 134 -11.58 -7.22 -25.72
CA THR A 134 -11.41 -7.77 -27.06
C THR A 134 -10.75 -6.73 -27.96
N GLY A 135 -10.00 -7.14 -28.98
CA GLY A 135 -9.44 -6.23 -29.98
C GLY A 135 -10.54 -5.48 -30.77
N VAL A 136 -10.18 -4.93 -31.93
CA VAL A 136 -11.06 -4.06 -32.74
C VAL A 136 -12.42 -4.70 -33.12
N ARG A 137 -12.54 -6.03 -33.08
CA ARG A 137 -13.80 -6.74 -33.34
C ARG A 137 -14.65 -6.82 -32.07
N ARG A 138 -15.86 -6.25 -32.14
CA ARG A 138 -16.91 -6.46 -31.13
C ARG A 138 -17.37 -7.91 -31.17
N VAL A 139 -17.52 -8.52 -30.00
CA VAL A 139 -18.17 -9.83 -29.83
C VAL A 139 -19.57 -9.57 -29.28
N PRO A 140 -20.63 -9.61 -30.11
CA PRO A 140 -21.99 -9.45 -29.62
C PRO A 140 -22.38 -10.68 -28.80
N LEU A 141 -22.77 -10.47 -27.54
CA LEU A 141 -23.27 -11.51 -26.64
C LEU A 141 -24.69 -11.17 -26.22
N SER A 142 -25.62 -12.09 -26.46
CA SER A 142 -26.98 -11.98 -25.94
C SER A 142 -27.01 -12.33 -24.45
N ALA A 143 -28.06 -11.91 -23.74
CA ALA A 143 -28.23 -12.25 -22.33
C ALA A 143 -28.15 -13.78 -22.13
N ASN A 144 -27.41 -14.20 -21.10
CA ASN A 144 -27.14 -15.60 -20.73
C ASN A 144 -26.29 -16.43 -21.71
N GLN A 145 -25.57 -15.79 -22.65
CA GLN A 145 -24.56 -16.50 -23.46
C GLN A 145 -23.17 -16.47 -22.83
N VAL A 146 -22.49 -17.62 -22.89
CA VAL A 146 -21.07 -17.76 -22.54
C VAL A 146 -20.25 -17.85 -23.83
N THR A 147 -19.10 -17.17 -23.88
CA THR A 147 -18.15 -17.26 -25.00
C THR A 147 -16.74 -17.47 -24.49
N THR A 148 -15.90 -18.14 -25.28
CA THR A 148 -14.48 -18.34 -24.98
C THR A 148 -13.66 -17.35 -25.78
N VAL A 149 -12.85 -16.54 -25.09
CA VAL A 149 -11.91 -15.60 -25.72
C VAL A 149 -10.48 -16.09 -25.50
N TYR A 150 -9.74 -16.29 -26.58
CA TYR A 150 -8.31 -16.62 -26.52
C TYR A 150 -7.49 -15.35 -26.34
N VAL A 151 -6.78 -15.23 -25.23
CA VAL A 151 -5.92 -14.08 -24.92
C VAL A 151 -4.46 -14.49 -25.07
N ARG A 152 -3.64 -13.63 -25.68
CA ARG A 152 -2.19 -13.81 -25.73
C ARG A 152 -1.56 -12.97 -24.63
N ALA A 153 -1.14 -13.61 -23.54
CA ALA A 153 -0.35 -12.95 -22.50
C ALA A 153 1.13 -13.04 -22.88
N HIS A 154 1.82 -11.89 -22.94
CA HIS A 154 3.28 -11.88 -22.91
C HIS A 154 3.69 -11.95 -21.44
N VAL A 155 4.15 -13.12 -21.02
CA VAL A 155 4.80 -13.30 -19.73
C VAL A 155 6.28 -13.02 -19.98
N SER A 156 6.77 -11.90 -19.44
CA SER A 156 8.18 -11.49 -19.47
C SER A 156 8.82 -11.82 -18.14
#